data_AF-A0A136KZL5-F1
#
_entry.id   AF-A0A136KZL5-F1
#
_cell.length_a   1.000
_cell.length_b   1.000
_cell.length_c   1.000
_cell.angle_alpha   90.00
_cell.angle_beta   90.00
_cell.angle_gamma   90.00
#
_symmetry.space_group_name_H-M   'P 1'
#
loop_
_entity.id
_entity.type
_entity.pdbx_description
1 polymer ?
#
loop_
_entity_poly.entity_id
_entity_poly.type
_entity_poly.pdbx_seq_one_letter_code
_entity_poly.pdbx_strand_id
1 'polypeptide(L)'
;MISGFLLMKKFLNQLNNITFTKHTTPYFLFFIAILVYGLFFWQRGFYWDEFPWMWTYFRLGSDVLTKTFSTSRPFWGMIYQITMPIIGANPWAWQLLAIFFTLADCIFIMENFMHLISK
;
A
#
# COMPACT_ATOMS: atom_id res chain seq x y z
N MET A 1 21.90 -37.62 0.02
CA MET A 1 20.53 -37.58 0.57
C MET A 1 20.47 -37.11 2.03
N ILE A 2 21.36 -37.55 2.93
CA ILE A 2 21.31 -37.23 4.38
C ILE A 2 21.68 -35.76 4.71
N SER A 3 22.61 -35.16 3.97
CA SER A 3 23.06 -33.77 4.17
C SER A 3 21.93 -32.73 3.98
N GLY A 4 21.06 -32.91 2.98
CA GLY A 4 19.94 -31.99 2.72
C GLY A 4 18.89 -31.99 3.83
N PHE A 5 18.63 -33.16 4.43
CA PHE A 5 17.69 -33.29 5.54
C PHE A 5 18.20 -32.60 6.82
N LEU A 6 19.51 -32.69 7.09
CA LEU A 6 20.15 -31.98 8.20
C LEU A 6 20.17 -30.47 7.99
N LEU A 7 20.44 -30.01 6.76
CA LEU A 7 20.39 -28.59 6.39
C LEU A 7 18.97 -28.02 6.59
N MET A 8 17.95 -28.76 6.15
CA MET A 8 16.55 -28.41 6.32
C MET A 8 16.14 -28.33 7.79
N LYS A 9 16.53 -29.31 8.61
CA LYS A 9 16.28 -29.28 10.07
C LYS A 9 16.95 -28.08 10.75
N LYS A 10 18.18 -27.76 10.37
CA LYS A 10 18.90 -26.59 10.92
C LYS A 10 18.18 -25.29 10.57
N PHE A 11 17.71 -25.16 9.33
CA PHE A 11 16.92 -24.02 8.87
C PHE A 11 15.58 -23.91 9.62
N LEU A 12 14.84 -25.02 9.74
CA LEU A 12 13.57 -25.05 10.49
C LEU A 12 13.77 -24.68 11.98
N ASN A 13 14.85 -25.16 12.61
CA ASN A 13 15.16 -24.78 13.99
C ASN A 13 15.54 -23.30 14.12
N GLN A 14 16.21 -22.72 13.12
CA GLN A 14 16.51 -21.28 13.11
C GLN A 14 15.22 -20.44 13.01
N LEU A 15 14.26 -20.86 12.17
CA LEU A 15 12.95 -20.20 12.07
C LEU A 15 12.15 -20.30 13.38
N ASN A 16 12.22 -21.44 14.06
CA ASN A 16 11.47 -21.67 15.30
C ASN A 16 11.98 -20.84 16.49
N ASN A 17 13.21 -20.33 16.40
CA ASN A 17 13.82 -19.45 17.41
C ASN A 17 13.60 -17.96 17.12
N ILE A 18 12.85 -17.60 16.07
CA ILE A 18 12.54 -16.20 15.78
C ILE A 18 11.45 -15.72 16.75
N THR A 19 11.86 -14.92 17.72
CA THR A 19 10.93 -14.24 18.62
C THR A 19 10.60 -12.86 18.06
N PHE A 20 9.32 -12.62 17.77
CA PHE A 20 8.83 -11.30 17.39
C PHE A 20 8.62 -10.46 18.66
N THR A 21 9.36 -9.35 18.74
CA THR A 21 9.23 -8.36 19.80
C THR A 21 8.26 -7.28 19.34
N LYS A 22 7.66 -6.54 20.28
CA LYS A 22 6.81 -5.37 20.03
C LYS A 22 7.40 -4.38 19.02
N HIS A 23 8.73 -4.22 18.99
CA HIS A 23 9.40 -3.34 18.03
C HIS A 23 9.72 -4.01 16.69
N THR A 24 9.93 -5.34 16.63
CA THR A 24 10.34 -6.01 15.39
C THR A 24 9.16 -6.46 14.53
N THR A 25 8.02 -6.77 15.17
CA THR A 25 6.75 -7.10 14.51
C THR A 25 6.33 -6.05 13.47
N PRO A 26 6.28 -4.74 13.79
CA PRO A 26 5.88 -3.72 12.82
C PRO A 26 6.81 -3.67 11.60
N TYR A 27 8.13 -3.66 11.79
CA TYR A 27 9.07 -3.66 10.67
C TYR A 27 8.98 -4.91 9.79
N PHE A 28 8.67 -6.07 10.39
CA PHE A 28 8.44 -7.29 9.62
C PHE A 28 7.20 -7.19 8.74
N LEU A 29 6.09 -6.65 9.26
CA LEU A 29 4.88 -6.38 8.46
C LEU A 29 5.13 -5.36 7.36
N PHE A 30 5.90 -4.31 7.65
CA PHE A 30 6.32 -3.32 6.66
C PHE A 30 7.15 -3.94 5.54
N PHE A 31 8.09 -4.82 5.87
CA PHE A 31 8.87 -5.57 4.89
C PHE A 31 7.98 -6.47 4.02
N ILE A 32 7.03 -7.19 4.61
CA ILE A 32 6.05 -7.98 3.86
C ILE A 32 5.23 -7.08 2.91
N ALA A 33 4.78 -5.90 3.37
CA ALA A 33 4.04 -4.97 2.53
C ALA A 33 4.88 -4.55 1.32
N ILE A 34 6.15 -4.17 1.51
CA ILE A 34 7.05 -3.82 0.40
C ILE A 34 7.20 -5.01 -0.57
N LEU A 35 7.36 -6.23 -0.08
CA LEU A 35 7.48 -7.40 -0.95
C LEU A 35 6.21 -7.63 -1.77
N VAL A 36 5.03 -7.56 -1.14
CA VAL A 36 3.76 -7.80 -1.83
C VAL A 36 3.46 -6.70 -2.86
N TYR A 37 3.66 -5.43 -2.50
CA TYR A 37 3.36 -4.32 -3.42
C TYR A 37 4.45 -4.11 -4.47
N GLY A 38 5.72 -4.34 -4.11
CA GLY A 38 6.87 -4.18 -5.01
C GLY A 38 6.97 -5.28 -6.05
N LEU A 39 6.73 -6.54 -5.68
CA LEU A 39 6.86 -7.67 -6.61
C LEU A 39 5.87 -7.59 -7.78
N PHE A 40 4.65 -7.12 -7.51
CA PHE A 40 3.57 -7.02 -8.49
C PHE A 40 3.37 -5.62 -9.06
N PHE A 41 4.30 -4.70 -8.80
CA PHE A 41 4.20 -3.30 -9.23
C PHE A 41 3.94 -3.19 -10.73
N TRP A 42 4.82 -3.77 -11.56
CA TRP A 42 4.71 -3.65 -13.01
C TRP A 42 3.49 -4.34 -13.64
N GLN A 43 2.74 -5.17 -12.90
CA GLN A 43 1.64 -5.96 -13.44
C GLN A 43 0.25 -5.32 -13.27
N ARG A 44 0.07 -4.40 -12.31
CA ARG A 44 -1.29 -3.94 -11.95
C ARG A 44 -1.90 -2.87 -12.88
N GLY A 45 -1.10 -2.11 -13.64
CA GLY A 45 -1.61 -1.00 -14.44
C GLY A 45 -2.44 -0.01 -13.61
N PHE A 46 -3.64 0.36 -14.08
CA PHE A 46 -4.61 1.10 -13.27
C PHE A 46 -5.31 0.15 -12.30
N TYR A 47 -5.23 0.47 -11.01
CA TYR A 47 -6.01 -0.24 -10.02
C TYR A 47 -7.48 0.19 -10.12
N TRP A 48 -8.34 -0.70 -9.64
CA TRP A 48 -9.81 -0.69 -9.66
C TRP A 48 -10.51 0.64 -10.03
N ASP A 49 -10.49 1.60 -9.10
CA ASP A 49 -11.27 2.84 -9.14
C ASP A 49 -10.55 3.96 -9.91
N GLU A 50 -9.23 3.88 -10.00
CA GLU A 50 -8.39 4.89 -10.64
C GLU A 50 -8.71 5.01 -12.14
N PHE A 51 -9.05 3.90 -12.80
CA PHE A 51 -9.42 3.91 -14.21
C PHE A 51 -10.72 4.68 -14.51
N PRO A 52 -11.90 4.37 -13.92
CA PRO A 52 -13.13 5.09 -14.22
C PRO A 52 -13.09 6.56 -13.81
N TRP A 53 -12.40 6.91 -12.71
CA TRP A 53 -12.26 8.31 -12.29
C TRP A 53 -11.38 9.10 -13.24
N MET A 54 -10.28 8.53 -13.69
CA MET A 54 -9.41 9.14 -14.67
C MET A 54 -10.12 9.30 -16.02
N TRP A 55 -10.83 8.27 -16.49
CA TRP A 55 -11.62 8.37 -17.71
C TRP A 55 -12.67 9.48 -17.60
N THR A 56 -13.38 9.55 -16.47
CA THR A 56 -14.37 10.61 -16.20
C THR A 56 -13.71 11.99 -16.21
N TYR A 57 -12.55 12.14 -15.59
CA TYR A 57 -11.79 13.39 -15.57
C TYR A 57 -11.42 13.85 -16.98
N PHE A 58 -10.78 12.98 -17.78
CA PHE A 58 -10.29 13.34 -19.11
C PHE A 58 -11.40 13.44 -20.15
N ARG A 59 -12.52 12.72 -19.98
CA ARG A 59 -13.61 12.70 -20.96
C ARG A 59 -14.74 13.66 -20.65
N LEU A 60 -15.10 13.80 -19.38
CA LEU A 60 -16.26 14.57 -18.91
C LEU A 60 -15.87 15.82 -18.12
N GLY A 61 -14.59 15.95 -17.73
CA GLY A 61 -14.06 17.10 -17.01
C GLY A 61 -14.07 16.96 -15.49
N SER A 62 -13.33 17.84 -14.83
CA SER A 62 -13.18 17.90 -13.37
C SER A 62 -14.51 18.14 -12.65
N ASP A 63 -15.39 18.94 -13.23
CA ASP A 63 -16.66 19.32 -12.60
C ASP A 63 -17.60 18.13 -12.45
N VAL A 64 -17.64 17.27 -13.48
CA VAL A 64 -18.43 16.03 -13.46
C VAL A 64 -17.86 15.06 -12.45
N LEU A 65 -16.54 14.88 -12.41
CA LEU A 65 -15.90 14.02 -11.40
C LEU A 65 -16.24 14.48 -9.97
N THR A 66 -16.17 15.78 -9.72
CA THR A 66 -16.48 16.37 -8.41
C THR A 66 -17.93 16.16 -8.02
N LYS A 67 -18.85 16.35 -8.98
CA LYS A 67 -20.27 16.12 -8.77
C LYS A 67 -20.57 14.65 -8.46
N THR A 68 -19.83 13.70 -9.04
CA THR A 68 -19.97 12.27 -8.73
C THR A 68 -19.60 11.95 -7.28
N PHE A 69 -18.59 12.63 -6.73
CA PHE A 69 -18.15 12.42 -5.36
C PHE A 69 -18.90 13.25 -4.31
N SER A 70 -19.63 14.29 -4.72
CA SER A 70 -20.27 15.23 -3.77
C SER A 70 -21.35 14.60 -2.90
N THR A 71 -22.00 13.52 -3.36
CA THR A 71 -23.09 12.86 -2.62
C THR A 71 -22.60 11.87 -1.57
N SER A 72 -21.50 11.18 -1.85
CA SER A 72 -21.12 9.97 -1.08
C SER A 72 -19.76 10.10 -0.40
N ARG A 73 -18.82 10.84 -1.03
CA ARG A 73 -17.40 10.87 -0.63
C ARG A 73 -16.75 12.22 -1.02
N PRO A 74 -17.26 13.35 -0.49
CA PRO A 74 -16.82 14.69 -0.93
C PRO A 74 -15.32 14.90 -0.76
N PHE A 75 -14.73 14.33 0.30
CA PHE A 75 -13.28 14.40 0.54
C PHE A 75 -12.47 13.69 -0.56
N TRP A 76 -12.92 12.53 -1.04
CA TRP A 76 -12.27 11.83 -2.15
C TRP A 76 -12.31 12.64 -3.44
N GLY A 77 -13.43 13.34 -3.70
CA GLY A 77 -13.53 14.26 -4.83
C GLY A 77 -12.47 15.35 -4.79
N MET A 78 -12.20 15.93 -3.60
CA MET A 78 -11.16 16.94 -3.42
C MET A 78 -9.76 16.37 -3.65
N ILE A 79 -9.47 15.18 -3.13
CA ILE A 79 -8.18 14.51 -3.37
C ILE A 79 -7.98 14.31 -4.87
N TYR A 80 -8.97 13.75 -5.57
CA TYR A 80 -8.85 13.50 -7.00
C TYR A 80 -8.73 14.76 -7.85
N GLN A 81 -9.37 15.88 -7.47
CA GLN A 81 -9.15 17.16 -8.14
C GLN A 81 -7.68 17.61 -8.09
N ILE A 82 -6.99 17.33 -6.98
CA ILE A 82 -5.58 17.70 -6.81
C ILE A 82 -4.67 16.68 -7.50
N THR A 83 -4.92 15.38 -7.33
CA THR A 83 -4.01 14.33 -7.81
C THR A 83 -4.12 14.09 -9.31
N MET A 84 -5.31 14.20 -9.91
CA MET A 84 -5.54 13.96 -11.35
C MET A 84 -4.68 14.85 -12.26
N PRO A 85 -4.59 16.19 -12.08
CA PRO A 85 -3.74 17.03 -12.94
C PRO A 85 -2.24 16.80 -12.71
N ILE A 86 -1.83 16.34 -11.54
CA ILE A 86 -0.41 16.09 -11.20
C ILE A 86 0.07 14.75 -11.77
N ILE A 87 -0.71 13.69 -11.55
CA ILE A 87 -0.33 12.32 -11.93
C ILE A 87 -0.70 12.02 -13.38
N GLY A 88 -1.84 12.54 -13.83
CA GLY A 88 -2.38 12.32 -15.17
C GLY A 88 -2.69 10.85 -15.46
N ALA A 89 -2.63 10.49 -16.74
CA ALA A 89 -2.95 9.15 -17.21
C ALA A 89 -1.79 8.14 -17.13
N ASN A 90 -1.01 8.20 -16.04
CA ASN A 90 0.17 7.36 -15.85
C ASN A 90 -0.10 6.27 -14.79
N PRO A 91 -0.36 5.01 -15.18
CA PRO A 91 -0.77 3.97 -14.22
C PRO A 91 0.29 3.67 -13.14
N TRP A 92 1.57 3.67 -13.50
CA TRP A 92 2.66 3.42 -12.56
C TRP A 92 2.77 4.52 -11.49
N ALA A 93 2.42 5.77 -11.82
CA ALA A 93 2.48 6.88 -10.88
C ALA A 93 1.32 6.82 -9.87
N TRP A 94 0.14 6.36 -10.28
CA TRP A 94 -0.97 6.05 -9.35
C TRP A 94 -0.61 4.93 -8.38
N GLN A 95 0.10 3.91 -8.84
CA GLN A 95 0.57 2.85 -7.95
C GLN A 95 1.63 3.33 -6.95
N LEU A 96 2.56 4.19 -7.37
CA LEU A 96 3.52 4.79 -6.45
C LEU A 96 2.82 5.61 -5.38
N LEU A 97 1.80 6.39 -5.76
CA LEU A 97 0.99 7.14 -4.81
C LEU A 97 0.28 6.21 -3.82
N ALA A 98 -0.33 5.12 -4.30
CA ALA A 98 -1.01 4.16 -3.44
C ALA A 98 -0.05 3.45 -2.47
N ILE A 99 1.15 3.06 -2.94
CA ILE A 99 2.19 2.47 -2.10
C ILE A 99 2.67 3.49 -1.06
N PHE A 100 2.92 4.73 -1.47
CA PHE A 100 3.34 5.80 -0.56
C PHE A 100 2.33 5.99 0.58
N PHE A 101 1.03 6.13 0.27
CA PHE A 101 0.00 6.27 1.29
C PHE A 101 -0.10 5.04 2.18
N THR A 102 -0.05 3.83 1.60
CA THR A 102 -0.07 2.59 2.39
C THR A 102 1.09 2.51 3.37
N LEU A 103 2.31 2.86 2.93
CA LEU A 103 3.50 2.86 3.79
C LEU A 103 3.42 3.95 4.87
N ALA A 104 2.92 5.14 4.52
CA ALA A 104 2.72 6.24 5.45
C ALA A 104 1.68 5.88 6.53
N ASP A 105 0.56 5.29 6.14
CA ASP A 105 -0.48 4.80 7.05
C ASP A 105 0.06 3.70 7.97
N CYS A 106 0.83 2.76 7.43
CA CYS A 106 1.49 1.74 8.25
C CYS A 106 2.40 2.37 9.30
N ILE A 107 3.27 3.31 8.94
CA ILE A 107 4.18 3.98 9.88
C ILE A 107 3.38 4.75 10.93
N PHE A 108 2.37 5.51 10.52
CA PHE A 108 1.53 6.28 11.43
C PHE A 108 0.81 5.38 12.45
N ILE A 109 0.26 4.26 11.99
CA ILE A 109 -0.38 3.26 12.86
C ILE A 109 0.65 2.67 13.83
N MET A 110 1.86 2.36 13.35
CA MET A 110 2.93 1.80 14.20
C MET A 110 3.34 2.74 15.32
N GLU A 111 3.55 4.03 15.01
CA GLU A 111 3.90 5.04 16.02
C GLU A 111 2.81 5.18 17.08
N ASN A 112 1.54 5.31 16.67
CA ASN A 112 0.42 5.45 17.60
C ASN A 112 0.18 4.19 18.42
N PHE A 113 0.27 3.01 17.81
CA PHE A 113 0.08 1.73 18.50
C PHE A 113 1.21 1.47 19.51
N MET A 114 2.45 1.77 19.15
CA MET A 114 3.58 1.70 20.09
C MET A 114 3.41 2.65 21.27
N HIS A 115 2.87 3.86 21.03
CA HIS A 115 2.57 4.82 22.09
C HIS A 115 1.49 4.30 23.05
N LEU A 116 0.46 3.63 22.55
CA LEU A 116 -0.64 3.10 23.39
C LEU A 116 -0.20 1.94 24.29
N ILE A 117 0.77 1.12 23.85
CA ILE A 117 1.25 -0.04 24.62
C ILE A 117 2.34 0.35 25.63
N SER A 118 2.98 1.51 25.45
CA SER A 118 4.02 2.00 26.37
C SER A 118 3.47 2.77 27.59
N LYS A 119 2.15 3.00 27.66
CA LYS A 119 1.46 3.57 28.82
C LYS A 119 0.80 2.46 29.63
#